data_AF-A0A6I3E7C6-F1
#
_entry.id   AF-A0A6I3E7C6-F1
#
_cell.length_a   1.000
_cell.length_b   1.000
_cell.length_c   1.000
_cell.angle_alpha   90.00
_cell.angle_beta   90.00
_cell.angle_gamma   90.00
#
_symmetry.space_group_name_H-M   'P 1'
#
loop_
_entity.id
_entity.type
_entity.pdbx_description
1 polymer ?
#
loop_
_entity_poly.entity_id
_entity_poly.type
_entity_poly.pdbx_seq_one_letter_code
_entity_poly.pdbx_strand_id
1 'polypeptide(L)'
;MAKQSKGRRAVVAQKNDNRRIWLIVLPVLAFFIKMIVMTNTVQGGWLGADGENYLSAVDGLKADGFFSEVRNLHYWPAGYSIFIWLLVKIAAGNFLYLLSITQGLLFAYATYFFTKQLLSTRIALLAVAASFFVSFNPTLSLSSNVVGYETPAASLLLISIALLIKDKLENPLGYSRKLAALSALAIGLSCFFQPRNILFGIAIFFIYFLTLTGKKSKIQFAAITLVVLMLFPAILMGRNIGAINSATISTNLGTTMFIGIGDGATGGYNGKYNGVPCPASEKGTEAQVDSAKVKCALVWYVKNPGKTLVLAAKKTAFFWSPWFGPVANGTMARNPWLKIDPVKTGIKTQENYDFVFGGFGKMVSWLWVIGQLVLLFSGLIWLWKMGGNEKLLAKLAGAPVLLGWLISMGTIGDHRFRLPQMGLSLFLQVAGFYGLRKRLSVAGIAPTLEASTKAR
;
A
#
# COMPACT_ATOMS: atom_id res chain seq x y z
N MET A 1 -45.08 -49.84 -25.01
CA MET A 1 -45.22 -48.63 -24.18
C MET A 1 -43.92 -48.38 -23.43
N ALA A 2 -43.07 -47.46 -23.90
CA ALA A 2 -41.83 -47.08 -23.24
C ALA A 2 -42.07 -45.80 -22.43
N LYS A 3 -41.95 -45.86 -21.10
CA LYS A 3 -42.07 -44.70 -20.21
C LYS A 3 -40.66 -44.16 -19.91
N GLN A 4 -40.30 -43.05 -20.57
CA GLN A 4 -39.10 -42.26 -20.26
C GLN A 4 -39.21 -41.66 -18.85
N SER A 5 -38.25 -41.98 -17.96
CA SER A 5 -38.05 -41.24 -16.72
C SER A 5 -37.33 -39.92 -17.02
N LYS A 6 -38.08 -38.82 -17.10
CA LYS A 6 -37.49 -37.47 -17.09
C LYS A 6 -36.92 -37.19 -15.69
N GLY A 7 -35.60 -37.15 -15.60
CA GLY A 7 -34.88 -36.69 -14.43
C GLY A 7 -35.25 -35.23 -14.11
N ARG A 8 -35.86 -35.02 -12.94
CA ARG A 8 -36.00 -33.69 -12.33
C ARG A 8 -34.59 -33.17 -12.02
N ARG A 9 -34.07 -32.26 -12.84
CA ARG A 9 -32.98 -31.38 -12.43
C ARG A 9 -33.50 -30.53 -11.28
N ALA A 10 -32.95 -30.74 -10.08
CA ALA A 10 -33.16 -29.85 -8.96
C ALA A 10 -32.68 -28.45 -9.37
N VAL A 11 -33.62 -27.51 -9.49
CA VAL A 11 -33.32 -26.08 -9.56
C VAL A 11 -32.71 -25.73 -8.21
N VAL A 12 -31.38 -25.64 -8.16
CA VAL A 12 -30.67 -25.06 -7.02
C VAL A 12 -31.09 -23.60 -6.97
N ALA A 13 -32.02 -23.28 -6.07
CA ALA A 13 -32.39 -21.91 -5.78
C ALA A 13 -31.11 -21.13 -5.45
N GLN A 14 -30.77 -20.13 -6.28
CA GLN A 14 -29.73 -19.16 -5.98
C GLN A 14 -30.15 -18.43 -4.70
N LYS A 15 -29.66 -18.90 -3.56
CA LYS A 15 -29.79 -18.18 -2.29
C LYS A 15 -29.17 -16.80 -2.52
N ASN A 16 -29.99 -15.76 -2.45
CA ASN A 16 -29.57 -14.38 -2.70
C ASN A 16 -28.43 -14.04 -1.73
N ASP A 17 -27.20 -13.99 -2.24
CA ASP A 17 -26.03 -13.75 -1.41
C ASP A 17 -25.91 -12.24 -1.18
N ASN A 18 -26.65 -11.75 -0.19
CA ASN A 18 -26.69 -10.33 0.21
C ASN A 18 -25.28 -9.73 0.40
N ARG A 19 -24.25 -10.55 0.64
CA ARG A 19 -22.84 -10.10 0.71
C ARG A 19 -22.42 -9.35 -0.56
N ARG A 20 -22.86 -9.78 -1.75
CA ARG A 20 -22.51 -9.11 -3.02
C ARG A 20 -22.96 -7.65 -3.04
N ILE A 21 -24.14 -7.37 -2.51
CA ILE A 21 -24.69 -6.01 -2.38
C ILE A 21 -23.81 -5.20 -1.44
N TRP A 22 -23.45 -5.76 -0.27
CA TRP A 22 -22.59 -5.08 0.70
C TRP A 22 -21.19 -4.73 0.16
N LEU A 23 -20.62 -5.56 -0.71
CA LEU A 23 -19.33 -5.25 -1.35
C LEU A 23 -19.39 -4.03 -2.28
N ILE A 24 -20.57 -3.66 -2.75
CA ILE A 24 -20.81 -2.45 -3.56
C ILE A 24 -21.18 -1.29 -2.64
N VAL A 25 -22.11 -1.50 -1.71
CA VAL A 25 -22.63 -0.45 -0.82
C VAL A 25 -21.52 0.15 0.05
N LEU A 26 -20.63 -0.66 0.63
CA LEU A 26 -19.61 -0.15 1.56
C LEU A 26 -18.61 0.81 0.88
N PRO A 27 -17.96 0.46 -0.24
CA PRO A 27 -17.06 1.39 -0.93
C PRO A 27 -17.79 2.61 -1.51
N VAL A 28 -19.02 2.44 -2.00
CA VAL A 28 -19.83 3.55 -2.53
C VAL A 28 -20.24 4.52 -1.42
N LEU A 29 -20.66 4.02 -0.26
CA LEU A 29 -20.98 4.85 0.90
C LEU A 29 -19.75 5.62 1.38
N ALA A 30 -18.61 4.94 1.50
CA ALA A 30 -17.34 5.59 1.85
C ALA A 30 -16.96 6.65 0.80
N PHE A 31 -17.18 6.40 -0.49
CA PHE A 31 -16.98 7.39 -1.55
C PHE A 31 -17.88 8.62 -1.36
N PHE A 32 -19.18 8.44 -1.13
CA PHE A 32 -20.09 9.57 -0.93
C PHE A 32 -19.76 10.40 0.32
N ILE A 33 -19.39 9.74 1.43
CA ILE A 33 -18.91 10.44 2.63
C ILE A 33 -17.72 11.33 2.29
N LYS A 34 -16.77 10.83 1.49
CA LYS A 34 -15.62 11.61 1.05
C LYS A 34 -15.99 12.76 0.12
N MET A 35 -17.02 12.61 -0.71
CA MET A 35 -17.52 13.71 -1.54
C MET A 35 -18.14 14.81 -0.68
N ILE A 36 -18.86 14.45 0.38
CA ILE A 36 -19.36 15.44 1.37
C ILE A 36 -18.18 16.16 2.04
N VAL A 37 -17.15 15.42 2.46
CA VAL A 37 -15.94 16.03 3.04
C VAL A 37 -15.24 16.96 2.03
N MET A 38 -15.16 16.55 0.77
CA MET A 38 -14.58 17.32 -0.32
C MET A 38 -15.33 18.63 -0.57
N THR A 39 -16.67 18.61 -0.63
CA THR A 39 -17.46 19.83 -0.84
C THR A 39 -17.36 20.82 0.32
N ASN A 40 -17.13 20.33 1.53
CA ASN A 40 -16.90 21.15 2.73
C ASN A 40 -15.42 21.54 2.92
N THR A 41 -14.55 21.18 1.98
CA THR A 41 -13.12 21.52 2.03
C THR A 41 -12.82 22.66 1.08
N VAL A 42 -12.03 23.64 1.54
CA VAL A 42 -11.53 24.76 0.72
C VAL A 42 -10.85 24.20 -0.54
N GLN A 43 -11.30 24.65 -1.72
CA GLN A 43 -10.83 24.20 -3.04
C GLN A 43 -11.00 22.70 -3.33
N GLY A 44 -11.78 21.95 -2.54
CA GLY A 44 -12.11 20.56 -2.84
C GLY A 44 -11.01 19.53 -2.53
N GLY A 45 -9.98 19.90 -1.78
CA GLY A 45 -8.92 18.95 -1.41
C GLY A 45 -7.93 19.51 -0.40
N TRP A 46 -7.04 18.64 0.09
CA TRP A 46 -5.97 19.02 1.01
C TRP A 46 -4.59 18.73 0.43
N LEU A 47 -3.58 19.43 0.94
CA LEU A 47 -2.19 19.14 0.62
C LEU A 47 -1.68 17.99 1.49
N GLY A 48 -1.01 17.03 0.84
CA GLY A 48 -0.29 15.97 1.52
C GLY A 48 1.05 16.44 2.07
N ALA A 49 1.87 15.48 2.48
CA ALA A 49 3.24 15.73 2.93
C ALA A 49 4.10 16.40 1.85
N ASP A 50 3.96 15.95 0.59
CA ASP A 50 4.68 16.48 -0.57
C ASP A 50 3.75 17.24 -1.53
N GLY A 51 2.57 17.67 -1.06
CA GLY A 51 1.53 18.25 -1.91
C GLY A 51 2.02 19.46 -2.72
N GLU A 52 2.69 20.41 -2.05
CA GLU A 52 3.27 21.60 -2.67
C GLU A 52 4.37 21.27 -3.67
N ASN A 53 5.16 20.23 -3.39
CA ASN A 53 6.21 19.77 -4.30
C ASN A 53 5.59 19.20 -5.60
N TYR A 54 4.48 18.49 -5.50
CA TYR A 54 3.74 18.02 -6.67
C TYR A 54 3.11 19.16 -7.46
N LEU A 55 2.49 20.15 -6.78
CA LEU A 55 1.85 21.27 -7.46
C LEU A 55 2.87 22.19 -8.14
N SER A 56 3.99 22.51 -7.48
CA SER A 56 5.07 23.28 -8.11
C SER A 56 5.70 22.55 -9.30
N ALA A 57 5.79 21.21 -9.25
CA ALA A 57 6.18 20.41 -10.41
C ALA A 57 5.16 20.50 -11.56
N VAL A 58 3.85 20.56 -11.25
CA VAL A 58 2.80 20.78 -12.25
C VAL A 58 2.92 22.16 -12.91
N ASP A 59 3.30 23.19 -12.16
CA ASP A 59 3.54 24.51 -12.74
C ASP A 59 4.68 24.49 -13.76
N GLY A 60 5.77 23.76 -13.50
CA GLY A 60 6.82 23.50 -14.48
C GLY A 60 6.30 22.78 -15.74
N LEU A 61 5.48 21.74 -15.57
CA LEU A 61 4.85 21.04 -16.69
C LEU A 61 3.89 21.93 -17.50
N LYS A 62 3.26 22.92 -16.88
CA LYS A 62 2.42 23.90 -17.59
C LYS A 62 3.25 24.90 -18.39
N ALA A 63 4.41 25.31 -17.87
CA ALA A 63 5.30 26.26 -18.51
C ALA A 63 6.05 25.63 -19.70
N ASP A 64 6.74 24.51 -19.47
CA ASP A 64 7.71 23.96 -20.44
C ASP A 64 7.28 22.61 -21.03
N GLY A 65 6.11 22.11 -20.63
CA GLY A 65 5.59 20.82 -21.09
C GLY A 65 6.30 19.62 -20.47
N PHE A 66 6.22 18.48 -21.17
CA PHE A 66 6.63 17.17 -20.63
C PHE A 66 8.11 17.09 -20.23
N PHE A 67 8.99 17.80 -20.96
CA PHE A 67 10.43 17.82 -20.75
C PHE A 67 10.93 18.97 -19.87
N SER A 68 10.06 19.63 -19.09
CA SER A 68 10.44 20.72 -18.18
C SER A 68 11.66 20.36 -17.30
N GLU A 69 12.60 21.27 -17.13
CA GLU A 69 13.81 20.99 -16.35
C GLU A 69 13.64 21.26 -14.85
N VAL A 70 12.43 21.67 -14.41
CA VAL A 70 12.16 21.99 -13.00
C VAL A 70 12.57 20.84 -12.08
N ARG A 71 13.36 21.19 -11.05
CA ARG A 71 13.98 20.25 -10.10
C ARG A 71 13.03 19.21 -9.55
N ASN A 72 11.82 19.62 -9.15
CA ASN A 72 10.86 18.73 -8.49
C ASN A 72 10.38 17.57 -9.38
N LEU A 73 10.51 17.68 -10.71
CA LEU A 73 10.14 16.63 -11.66
C LEU A 73 11.22 15.55 -11.84
N HIS A 74 12.46 15.80 -11.40
CA HIS A 74 13.52 14.80 -11.43
C HIS A 74 14.06 14.44 -10.05
N TYR A 75 13.88 15.31 -9.05
CA TYR A 75 14.14 14.99 -7.65
C TYR A 75 13.13 13.95 -7.12
N TRP A 76 11.83 14.21 -7.29
CA TRP A 76 10.79 13.20 -7.09
C TRP A 76 10.41 12.53 -8.40
N PRO A 77 9.78 11.34 -8.36
CA PRO A 77 9.20 10.73 -9.55
C PRO A 77 8.12 11.64 -10.16
N ALA A 78 8.30 12.04 -11.42
CA ALA A 78 7.38 12.97 -12.10
C ALA A 78 5.95 12.42 -12.29
N GLY A 79 5.73 11.10 -12.22
CA GLY A 79 4.50 10.50 -12.73
C GLY A 79 3.23 10.94 -12.02
N TYR A 80 3.28 11.20 -10.71
CA TYR A 80 2.10 11.75 -10.01
C TYR A 80 1.80 13.20 -10.43
N SER A 81 2.83 14.04 -10.58
CA SER A 81 2.69 15.40 -11.11
C SER A 81 2.19 15.40 -12.56
N ILE A 82 2.67 14.48 -13.40
CA ILE A 82 2.16 14.31 -14.78
C ILE A 82 0.67 13.94 -14.77
N PHE A 83 0.27 13.03 -13.88
CA PHE A 83 -1.14 12.69 -13.71
C PHE A 83 -1.99 13.90 -13.29
N ILE A 84 -1.54 14.71 -12.32
CA ILE A 84 -2.23 15.94 -11.93
C ILE A 84 -2.28 16.93 -13.10
N TRP A 85 -1.19 17.08 -13.85
CA TRP A 85 -1.12 17.97 -15.01
C TRP A 85 -2.16 17.63 -16.08
N LEU A 86 -2.42 16.34 -16.32
CA LEU A 86 -3.50 15.91 -17.21
C LEU A 86 -4.89 16.30 -16.68
N LEU A 87 -5.11 16.24 -15.36
CA LEU A 87 -6.36 16.70 -14.75
C LEU A 87 -6.52 18.23 -14.84
N VAL A 88 -5.44 18.98 -14.66
CA VAL A 88 -5.43 20.44 -14.83
C VAL A 88 -5.81 20.83 -16.26
N LYS A 89 -5.39 20.07 -17.28
CA LYS A 89 -5.80 20.29 -18.67
C LYS A 89 -7.31 20.06 -18.90
N ILE A 90 -7.95 19.22 -18.09
CA ILE A 90 -9.39 18.93 -18.19
C ILE A 90 -10.20 19.97 -17.41
N ALA A 91 -9.78 20.28 -16.18
CA ALA A 91 -10.53 21.12 -15.25
C ALA A 91 -9.59 22.08 -14.52
N ALA A 92 -9.15 23.16 -15.19
CA ALA A 92 -8.13 24.09 -14.70
C ALA A 92 -8.28 24.51 -13.23
N GLY A 93 -9.14 25.49 -12.92
CA GLY A 93 -9.30 26.00 -11.55
C GLY A 93 -9.91 25.02 -10.56
N ASN A 94 -10.54 23.95 -11.04
CA ASN A 94 -11.29 22.98 -10.24
C ASN A 94 -10.59 21.60 -10.21
N PHE A 95 -9.31 21.52 -10.55
CA PHE A 95 -8.63 20.23 -10.73
C PHE A 95 -8.54 19.43 -9.43
N LEU A 96 -8.54 20.08 -8.27
CA LEU A 96 -8.54 19.41 -6.97
C LEU A 96 -9.84 18.64 -6.70
N TYR A 97 -10.99 19.18 -7.11
CA TYR A 97 -12.25 18.42 -7.09
C TYR A 97 -12.17 17.20 -8.01
N LEU A 98 -11.67 17.39 -9.23
CA LEU A 98 -11.50 16.29 -10.18
C LEU A 98 -10.53 15.23 -9.65
N LEU A 99 -9.42 15.64 -9.04
CA LEU A 99 -8.44 14.76 -8.41
C LEU A 99 -9.08 13.93 -7.28
N SER A 100 -9.80 14.59 -6.36
CA SER A 100 -10.51 13.93 -5.25
C SER A 100 -11.55 12.91 -5.77
N ILE A 101 -12.31 13.27 -6.81
CA ILE A 101 -13.27 12.37 -7.45
C ILE A 101 -12.55 11.17 -8.10
N THR A 102 -11.52 11.41 -8.91
CA THR A 102 -10.79 10.35 -9.62
C THR A 102 -10.12 9.37 -8.65
N GLN A 103 -9.39 9.89 -7.65
CA GLN A 103 -8.75 9.05 -6.64
C GLN A 103 -9.78 8.32 -5.78
N GLY A 104 -10.88 8.99 -5.43
CA GLY A 104 -11.98 8.44 -4.65
C GLY A 104 -12.68 7.27 -5.34
N LEU A 105 -13.00 7.42 -6.63
CA LEU A 105 -13.61 6.39 -7.47
C LEU A 105 -12.65 5.21 -7.69
N LEU A 106 -11.38 5.49 -7.98
CA LEU A 106 -10.36 4.46 -8.15
C LEU A 106 -10.23 3.61 -6.89
N PHE A 107 -10.21 4.23 -5.70
CA PHE A 107 -10.13 3.53 -4.42
C PHE A 107 -11.39 2.71 -4.11
N ALA A 108 -12.58 3.27 -4.37
CA ALA A 108 -13.84 2.56 -4.19
C ALA A 108 -13.92 1.31 -5.09
N TYR A 109 -13.58 1.48 -6.37
CA TYR A 109 -13.54 0.38 -7.32
C TYR A 109 -12.50 -0.67 -6.95
N ALA A 110 -11.29 -0.27 -6.55
CA ALA A 110 -10.23 -1.19 -6.12
C ALA A 110 -10.68 -2.04 -4.92
N THR A 111 -11.35 -1.42 -3.94
CA THR A 111 -11.85 -2.12 -2.75
C THR A 111 -12.95 -3.11 -3.11
N TYR A 112 -13.93 -2.68 -3.92
CA TYR A 112 -14.99 -3.56 -4.42
C TYR A 112 -14.39 -4.73 -5.21
N PHE A 113 -13.50 -4.45 -6.15
CA PHE A 113 -12.97 -5.46 -7.06
C PHE A 113 -12.11 -6.49 -6.31
N PHE A 114 -11.25 -6.05 -5.39
CA PHE A 114 -10.46 -6.94 -4.55
C PHE A 114 -11.35 -7.83 -3.67
N THR A 115 -12.30 -7.24 -2.95
CA THR A 115 -13.18 -7.99 -2.03
C THR A 115 -14.14 -8.92 -2.77
N LYS A 116 -14.54 -8.57 -4.00
CA LYS A 116 -15.28 -9.47 -4.90
C LYS A 116 -14.50 -10.74 -5.21
N GLN A 117 -13.18 -10.64 -5.42
CA GLN A 117 -12.36 -11.85 -5.62
C GLN A 117 -12.29 -12.70 -4.35
N LEU A 118 -12.24 -12.08 -3.17
CA LEU A 118 -12.29 -12.81 -1.90
C LEU A 118 -13.60 -13.62 -1.75
N LEU A 119 -14.72 -13.06 -2.20
CA LEU A 119 -16.03 -13.74 -2.17
C LEU A 119 -16.04 -15.03 -3.01
N SER A 120 -15.18 -15.12 -4.03
CA SER A 120 -15.03 -16.30 -4.89
C SER A 120 -14.03 -17.33 -4.35
N THR A 121 -13.56 -17.18 -3.10
CA THR A 121 -12.61 -18.09 -2.45
C THR A 121 -13.23 -18.75 -1.20
N ARG A 122 -12.49 -19.64 -0.51
CA ARG A 122 -12.98 -20.29 0.72
C ARG A 122 -13.10 -19.32 1.90
N ILE A 123 -12.54 -18.11 1.78
CA ILE A 123 -12.63 -17.04 2.78
C ILE A 123 -13.70 -16.00 2.44
N ALA A 124 -14.73 -16.38 1.69
CA ALA A 124 -15.85 -15.52 1.32
C ALA A 124 -16.51 -14.78 2.51
N LEU A 125 -16.46 -15.38 3.70
CA LEU A 125 -16.95 -14.76 4.94
C LEU A 125 -16.20 -13.48 5.33
N LEU A 126 -14.93 -13.34 4.94
CA LEU A 126 -14.10 -12.18 5.25
C LEU A 126 -14.33 -11.00 4.30
N ALA A 127 -14.95 -11.24 3.14
CA ALA A 127 -15.03 -10.24 2.07
C ALA A 127 -15.72 -8.94 2.52
N VAL A 128 -16.83 -9.05 3.25
CA VAL A 128 -17.58 -7.87 3.74
C VAL A 128 -16.79 -7.14 4.84
N ALA A 129 -16.19 -7.87 5.78
CA ALA A 129 -15.37 -7.28 6.83
C ALA A 129 -14.13 -6.57 6.25
N ALA A 130 -13.43 -7.22 5.31
CA ALA A 130 -12.31 -6.61 4.60
C ALA A 130 -12.73 -5.36 3.81
N SER A 131 -13.89 -5.40 3.14
CA SER A 131 -14.46 -4.24 2.46
C SER A 131 -14.70 -3.08 3.42
N PHE A 132 -15.34 -3.34 4.56
CA PHE A 132 -15.58 -2.34 5.60
C PHE A 132 -14.27 -1.72 6.09
N PHE A 133 -13.33 -2.54 6.57
CA PHE A 133 -12.09 -2.02 7.16
C PHE A 133 -11.21 -1.30 6.15
N VAL A 134 -11.19 -1.70 4.87
CA VAL A 134 -10.44 -0.99 3.83
C VAL A 134 -11.14 0.32 3.46
N SER A 135 -12.46 0.31 3.23
CA SER A 135 -13.21 1.50 2.82
C SER A 135 -13.33 2.57 3.91
N PHE A 136 -13.47 2.16 5.17
CA PHE A 136 -13.68 3.05 6.31
C PHE A 136 -12.43 3.26 7.16
N ASN A 137 -11.26 2.76 6.75
CA ASN A 137 -10.02 3.18 7.43
C ASN A 137 -9.83 4.70 7.22
N PRO A 138 -9.85 5.52 8.26
CA PRO A 138 -10.00 6.95 8.09
C PRO A 138 -8.78 7.59 7.41
N THR A 139 -7.58 7.10 7.71
CA THR A 139 -6.36 7.59 7.06
C THR A 139 -6.36 7.21 5.59
N LEU A 140 -6.49 5.92 5.26
CA LEU A 140 -6.44 5.45 3.88
C LEU A 140 -7.57 6.03 3.02
N SER A 141 -8.77 6.17 3.60
CA SER A 141 -9.95 6.67 2.90
C SER A 141 -9.87 8.17 2.64
N LEU A 142 -9.59 8.99 3.67
CA LEU A 142 -9.48 10.44 3.52
C LEU A 142 -8.26 10.87 2.70
N SER A 143 -7.21 10.05 2.64
CA SER A 143 -6.07 10.28 1.75
C SER A 143 -6.46 10.34 0.26
N SER A 144 -7.67 9.93 -0.17
CA SER A 144 -8.10 10.15 -1.56
C SER A 144 -8.47 11.59 -1.86
N ASN A 145 -8.71 12.43 -0.85
CA ASN A 145 -8.99 13.88 -1.00
C ASN A 145 -7.71 14.72 -0.82
N VAL A 146 -6.55 14.06 -0.82
CA VAL A 146 -5.25 14.68 -0.59
C VAL A 146 -4.46 14.67 -1.90
N VAL A 147 -3.70 15.73 -2.16
CA VAL A 147 -2.63 15.75 -3.15
C VAL A 147 -1.49 14.85 -2.64
N GLY A 148 -1.57 13.56 -2.96
CA GLY A 148 -0.65 12.51 -2.54
C GLY A 148 -0.88 11.21 -3.31
N TYR A 149 0.19 10.58 -3.75
CA TYR A 149 0.12 9.37 -4.59
C TYR A 149 -0.33 8.10 -3.85
N GLU A 150 -0.38 8.12 -2.52
CA GLU A 150 -0.46 6.91 -1.71
C GLU A 150 -1.75 6.13 -1.97
N THR A 151 -2.87 6.84 -2.08
CA THR A 151 -4.19 6.24 -2.32
C THR A 151 -4.32 5.65 -3.72
N PRO A 152 -3.98 6.36 -4.82
CA PRO A 152 -3.99 5.73 -6.14
C PRO A 152 -2.98 4.58 -6.24
N ALA A 153 -1.79 4.69 -5.62
CA ALA A 153 -0.82 3.60 -5.57
C ALA A 153 -1.37 2.36 -4.85
N ALA A 154 -2.04 2.53 -3.71
CA ALA A 154 -2.70 1.45 -2.98
C ALA A 154 -3.82 0.79 -3.77
N SER A 155 -4.63 1.62 -4.44
CA SER A 155 -5.75 1.15 -5.27
C SER A 155 -5.26 0.28 -6.41
N LEU A 156 -4.20 0.70 -7.10
CA LEU A 156 -3.61 -0.03 -8.22
C LEU A 156 -2.94 -1.34 -7.78
N LEU A 157 -2.32 -1.37 -6.60
CA LEU A 157 -1.78 -2.60 -6.01
C LEU A 157 -2.90 -3.60 -5.68
N LEU A 158 -4.01 -3.13 -5.08
CA LEU A 158 -5.19 -3.98 -4.82
C LEU A 158 -5.79 -4.53 -6.12
N ILE A 159 -5.93 -3.70 -7.15
CA ILE A 159 -6.43 -4.12 -8.47
C ILE A 159 -5.49 -5.16 -9.10
N SER A 160 -4.18 -4.94 -9.05
CA SER A 160 -3.19 -5.86 -9.61
C SER A 160 -3.28 -7.26 -8.99
N ILE A 161 -3.34 -7.34 -7.65
CA ILE A 161 -3.50 -8.62 -6.94
C ILE A 161 -4.87 -9.24 -7.22
N ALA A 162 -5.94 -8.44 -7.22
CA ALA A 162 -7.28 -8.94 -7.54
C ALA A 162 -7.33 -9.56 -8.94
N LEU A 163 -6.66 -8.98 -9.93
CA LEU A 163 -6.56 -9.54 -11.28
C LEU A 163 -5.80 -10.88 -11.28
N LEU A 164 -4.71 -11.02 -10.51
CA LEU A 164 -3.99 -12.30 -10.38
C LEU A 164 -4.84 -13.37 -9.69
N ILE A 165 -5.59 -13.01 -8.65
CA ILE A 165 -6.50 -13.96 -7.98
C ILE A 165 -7.62 -14.38 -8.93
N LYS A 166 -8.22 -13.42 -9.64
CA LYS A 166 -9.23 -13.71 -10.67
C LYS A 166 -8.67 -14.67 -11.72
N ASP A 167 -7.47 -14.39 -12.21
CA ASP A 167 -6.81 -15.24 -13.20
C ASP A 167 -6.56 -16.65 -12.66
N LYS A 168 -6.16 -16.80 -11.39
CA LYS A 168 -5.96 -18.13 -10.80
C LYS A 168 -7.26 -18.92 -10.66
N LEU A 169 -8.36 -18.24 -10.35
CA LEU A 169 -9.68 -18.85 -10.22
C LEU A 169 -10.23 -19.29 -11.58
N GLU A 170 -10.00 -18.51 -12.64
CA GLU A 170 -10.48 -18.81 -14.00
C GLU A 170 -9.53 -19.76 -14.77
N ASN A 171 -8.23 -19.70 -14.51
CA ASN A 171 -7.18 -20.46 -15.21
C ASN A 171 -6.26 -21.21 -14.22
N PRO A 172 -6.73 -22.26 -13.52
CA PRO A 172 -5.99 -22.89 -12.42
C PRO A 172 -4.58 -23.40 -12.76
N LEU A 173 -4.38 -23.91 -13.98
CA LEU A 173 -3.10 -24.49 -14.44
C LEU A 173 -2.26 -23.52 -15.29
N GLY A 174 -2.88 -22.46 -15.82
CA GLY A 174 -2.29 -21.54 -16.78
C GLY A 174 -2.47 -20.08 -16.38
N TYR A 175 -2.55 -19.20 -17.37
CA TYR A 175 -2.85 -17.78 -17.16
C TYR A 175 -3.54 -17.19 -18.40
N SER A 176 -4.33 -16.15 -18.19
CA SER A 176 -4.88 -15.31 -19.25
C SER A 176 -3.91 -14.18 -19.56
N ARG A 177 -3.48 -14.06 -20.83
CA ARG A 177 -2.62 -12.95 -21.29
C ARG A 177 -3.25 -11.59 -20.99
N LYS A 178 -4.58 -11.48 -21.13
CA LYS A 178 -5.33 -10.25 -20.86
C LYS A 178 -5.25 -9.88 -19.37
N LEU A 179 -5.51 -10.83 -18.48
CA LEU A 179 -5.48 -10.56 -17.03
C LEU A 179 -4.07 -10.28 -16.53
N ALA A 180 -3.07 -11.02 -17.03
CA ALA A 180 -1.67 -10.77 -16.72
C ALA A 180 -1.21 -9.38 -17.18
N ALA A 181 -1.54 -8.99 -18.43
CA ALA A 181 -1.22 -7.66 -18.95
C ALA A 181 -1.93 -6.55 -18.18
N LEU A 182 -3.22 -6.70 -17.85
CA LEU A 182 -3.95 -5.72 -17.03
C LEU A 182 -3.38 -5.62 -15.61
N SER A 183 -2.96 -6.74 -15.02
CA SER A 183 -2.35 -6.75 -13.69
C SER A 183 -1.00 -6.02 -13.70
N ALA A 184 -0.19 -6.26 -14.73
CA ALA A 184 1.08 -5.57 -14.98
C ALA A 184 0.89 -4.09 -15.27
N LEU A 185 -0.13 -3.71 -16.03
CA LEU A 185 -0.45 -2.32 -16.31
C LEU A 185 -0.87 -1.58 -15.03
N ALA A 186 -1.69 -2.21 -14.19
CA ALA A 186 -2.12 -1.63 -12.92
C ALA A 186 -0.93 -1.34 -11.99
N ILE A 187 -0.08 -2.35 -11.71
CA ILE A 187 1.09 -2.14 -10.85
C ILE A 187 2.15 -1.27 -11.54
N GLY A 188 2.28 -1.31 -12.87
CA GLY A 188 3.13 -0.42 -13.65
C GLY A 188 2.72 1.04 -13.49
N LEU A 189 1.43 1.34 -13.56
CA LEU A 189 0.91 2.68 -13.28
C LEU A 189 1.14 3.08 -11.81
N SER A 190 1.11 2.12 -10.88
CA SER A 190 1.50 2.38 -9.49
C SER A 190 2.99 2.76 -9.39
N CYS A 191 3.86 2.15 -10.21
CA CYS A 191 5.28 2.50 -10.31
C CYS A 191 5.50 3.88 -10.95
N PHE A 192 4.59 4.32 -11.83
CA PHE A 192 4.60 5.68 -12.38
C PHE A 192 4.50 6.72 -11.26
N PHE A 193 3.66 6.47 -10.26
CA PHE A 193 3.52 7.37 -9.12
C PHE A 193 4.61 7.16 -8.07
N GLN A 194 5.00 5.91 -7.83
CA GLN A 194 5.95 5.55 -6.78
C GLN A 194 6.86 4.39 -7.25
N PRO A 195 8.08 4.68 -7.75
CA PRO A 195 8.95 3.71 -8.41
C PRO A 195 9.34 2.51 -7.55
N ARG A 196 9.44 2.65 -6.22
CA ARG A 196 9.72 1.50 -5.31
C ARG A 196 8.68 0.38 -5.43
N ASN A 197 7.47 0.67 -5.92
CA ASN A 197 6.43 -0.34 -6.13
C ASN A 197 6.81 -1.35 -7.23
N ILE A 198 7.88 -1.10 -8.00
CA ILE A 198 8.45 -2.08 -8.93
C ILE A 198 8.86 -3.37 -8.21
N LEU A 199 9.37 -3.25 -6.98
CA LEU A 199 9.74 -4.39 -6.15
C LEU A 199 8.50 -5.21 -5.76
N PHE A 200 7.35 -4.55 -5.56
CA PHE A 200 6.09 -5.23 -5.31
C PHE A 200 5.62 -5.97 -6.56
N GLY A 201 5.67 -5.33 -7.73
CA GLY A 201 5.33 -5.93 -9.02
C GLY A 201 6.15 -7.17 -9.32
N ILE A 202 7.47 -7.08 -9.21
CA ILE A 202 8.38 -8.22 -9.41
C ILE A 202 8.03 -9.36 -8.44
N ALA A 203 7.82 -9.05 -7.16
CA ALA A 203 7.52 -10.06 -6.16
C ALA A 203 6.18 -10.77 -6.40
N ILE A 204 5.10 -10.03 -6.67
CA ILE A 204 3.78 -10.65 -6.91
C ILE A 204 3.76 -11.47 -8.20
N PHE A 205 4.44 -11.02 -9.26
CA PHE A 205 4.53 -11.79 -10.51
C PHE A 205 5.43 -13.00 -10.36
N PHE A 206 6.53 -12.91 -9.63
CA PHE A 206 7.36 -14.08 -9.33
C PHE A 206 6.58 -15.11 -8.51
N ILE A 207 5.86 -14.69 -7.48
CA ILE A 207 4.98 -15.57 -6.69
C ILE A 207 3.93 -16.25 -7.58
N TYR A 208 3.31 -15.50 -8.48
CA TYR A 208 2.29 -16.05 -9.40
C TYR A 208 2.89 -17.02 -10.42
N PHE A 209 4.04 -16.66 -11.00
CA PHE A 209 4.82 -17.47 -11.94
C PHE A 209 5.14 -18.85 -11.38
N LEU A 210 5.45 -18.95 -10.08
CA LEU A 210 5.71 -20.23 -9.42
C LEU A 210 4.49 -21.15 -9.39
N THR A 211 3.28 -20.62 -9.56
CA THR A 211 2.03 -21.41 -9.58
C THR A 211 1.65 -21.93 -10.97
N LEU A 212 2.34 -21.48 -12.03
CA LEU A 212 2.04 -21.86 -13.41
C LEU A 212 2.63 -23.23 -13.75
N THR A 213 1.93 -23.98 -14.59
CA THR A 213 2.44 -25.25 -15.14
C THR A 213 3.00 -25.05 -16.55
N GLY A 214 4.07 -25.78 -16.87
CA GLY A 214 4.72 -25.73 -18.19
C GLY A 214 5.74 -24.59 -18.37
N LYS A 215 6.92 -24.91 -18.92
CA LYS A 215 8.01 -23.94 -19.15
C LYS A 215 7.58 -22.82 -20.10
N LYS A 216 6.84 -23.13 -21.17
CA LYS A 216 6.36 -22.16 -22.15
C LYS A 216 5.41 -21.12 -21.53
N SER A 217 4.46 -21.56 -20.71
CA SER A 217 3.51 -20.69 -20.01
C SER A 217 4.24 -19.72 -19.07
N LYS A 218 5.18 -20.26 -18.29
CA LYS A 218 6.07 -19.51 -17.40
C LYS A 218 6.84 -18.40 -18.12
N ILE A 219 7.53 -18.75 -19.21
CA ILE A 219 8.33 -17.79 -19.99
C ILE A 219 7.43 -16.69 -20.58
N GLN A 220 6.29 -17.06 -21.17
CA GLN A 220 5.38 -16.07 -21.78
C GLN A 220 4.76 -15.14 -20.73
N PHE A 221 4.34 -15.68 -19.57
CA PHE A 221 3.82 -14.87 -18.47
C PHE A 221 4.88 -13.87 -17.97
N ALA A 222 6.11 -14.33 -17.74
CA ALA A 222 7.20 -13.49 -17.28
C ALA A 222 7.52 -12.38 -18.30
N ALA A 223 7.58 -12.72 -19.59
CA ALA A 223 7.83 -11.75 -20.66
C ALA A 223 6.74 -10.66 -20.72
N ILE A 224 5.46 -11.05 -20.75
CA ILE A 224 4.33 -10.09 -20.83
C ILE A 224 4.31 -9.19 -19.59
N THR A 225 4.42 -9.78 -18.40
CA THR A 225 4.33 -9.00 -17.16
C THR A 225 5.51 -8.06 -16.99
N LEU A 226 6.74 -8.49 -17.33
CA LEU A 226 7.92 -7.64 -17.24
C LEU A 226 7.89 -6.48 -18.24
N VAL A 227 7.57 -6.75 -19.51
CA VAL A 227 7.48 -5.70 -20.54
C VAL A 227 6.45 -4.65 -20.16
N VAL A 228 5.26 -5.06 -19.74
CA VAL A 228 4.18 -4.13 -19.39
C VAL A 228 4.47 -3.38 -18.08
N LEU A 229 5.07 -4.04 -17.08
CA LEU A 229 5.48 -3.42 -15.82
C LEU A 229 6.49 -2.27 -16.07
N MET A 230 7.41 -2.45 -17.01
CA MET A 230 8.49 -1.52 -17.29
C MET A 230 8.09 -0.32 -18.15
N LEU A 231 6.89 -0.30 -18.75
CA LEU A 231 6.44 0.80 -19.62
C LEU A 231 6.51 2.17 -18.93
N PHE A 232 5.94 2.29 -17.72
CA PHE A 232 5.90 3.56 -17.01
C PHE A 232 7.25 4.00 -16.43
N PRO A 233 8.05 3.11 -15.80
CA PRO A 233 9.44 3.41 -15.49
C PRO A 233 10.24 3.90 -16.70
N ALA A 234 10.08 3.27 -17.87
CA ALA A 234 10.77 3.68 -19.09
C ALA A 234 10.32 5.07 -19.58
N ILE A 235 9.04 5.41 -19.47
CA ILE A 235 8.54 6.76 -19.78
C ILE A 235 9.21 7.81 -18.88
N LEU A 236 9.32 7.55 -17.57
CA LEU A 236 9.98 8.48 -16.63
C LEU A 236 11.48 8.61 -16.92
N MET A 237 12.15 7.52 -17.27
CA MET A 237 13.56 7.55 -17.69
C MET A 237 13.74 8.34 -18.99
N GLY A 238 12.92 8.07 -20.00
CA GLY A 238 12.96 8.79 -21.28
C GLY A 238 12.73 10.29 -21.11
N ARG A 239 11.80 10.66 -20.22
CA ARG A 239 11.56 12.04 -19.81
C ARG A 239 12.80 12.68 -19.19
N ASN A 240 13.49 11.99 -18.28
CA ASN A 240 14.71 12.53 -17.64
C ASN A 240 15.93 12.54 -18.57
N ILE A 241 15.99 11.65 -19.56
CA ILE A 241 16.99 11.74 -20.64
C ILE A 241 16.75 13.02 -21.45
N GLY A 242 15.50 13.31 -21.83
CA GLY A 242 15.17 14.52 -22.57
C GLY A 242 15.29 15.81 -21.76
N ALA A 243 15.01 15.78 -20.46
CA ALA A 243 14.97 16.97 -19.61
C ALA A 243 16.29 17.30 -18.91
N ILE A 244 17.07 16.29 -18.48
CA ILE A 244 18.30 16.51 -17.68
C ILE A 244 19.47 15.64 -18.16
N ASN A 245 19.36 15.04 -19.35
CA ASN A 245 20.38 14.15 -19.91
C ASN A 245 20.80 13.01 -18.96
N SER A 246 19.83 12.44 -18.23
CA SER A 246 20.09 11.38 -17.25
C SER A 246 19.07 10.25 -17.33
N ALA A 247 19.55 9.01 -17.46
CA ALA A 247 18.74 7.80 -17.46
C ALA A 247 18.35 7.37 -16.02
N THR A 248 17.76 8.28 -15.25
CA THR A 248 17.23 8.02 -13.90
C THR A 248 15.73 8.20 -13.86
N ILE A 249 15.04 7.59 -12.88
CA ILE A 249 13.62 7.83 -12.63
C ILE A 249 13.44 8.99 -11.64
N SER A 250 14.31 9.09 -10.63
CA SER A 250 14.32 10.14 -9.61
C SER A 250 15.71 10.25 -8.94
N THR A 251 16.02 11.38 -8.30
CA THR A 251 17.34 11.66 -7.67
C THR A 251 17.26 11.86 -6.15
N ASN A 252 16.29 11.24 -5.48
CA ASN A 252 16.07 11.40 -4.03
C ASN A 252 16.33 10.15 -3.18
N LEU A 253 16.69 9.00 -3.76
CA LEU A 253 16.84 7.75 -3.01
C LEU A 253 18.03 7.82 -2.04
N GLY A 254 19.19 8.24 -2.53
CA GLY A 254 20.39 8.46 -1.73
C GLY A 254 20.18 9.50 -0.65
N THR A 255 19.46 10.59 -0.95
CA THR A 255 19.06 11.57 0.08
C THR A 255 18.18 10.95 1.16
N THR A 256 17.21 10.13 0.79
CA THR A 256 16.33 9.43 1.73
C THR A 256 17.12 8.45 2.60
N MET A 257 18.05 7.68 2.01
CA MET A 257 18.92 6.79 2.76
C MET A 257 19.78 7.57 3.75
N PHE A 258 20.31 8.73 3.35
CA PHE A 258 21.15 9.57 4.20
C PHE A 258 20.42 10.14 5.41
N ILE A 259 19.12 10.41 5.34
CA ILE A 259 18.35 10.81 6.53
C ILE A 259 18.36 9.70 7.60
N GLY A 260 18.42 8.43 7.18
CA GLY A 260 18.26 7.26 8.03
C GLY A 260 19.54 6.52 8.43
N ILE A 261 20.74 7.05 8.19
CA ILE A 261 22.03 6.40 8.51
C ILE A 261 22.95 7.30 9.33
N GLY A 262 24.05 6.77 9.84
CA GLY A 262 25.02 7.57 10.59
C GLY A 262 24.62 7.79 12.04
N ASP A 263 25.54 8.39 12.80
CA ASP A 263 25.41 8.47 14.27
C ASP A 263 24.36 9.47 14.73
N GLY A 264 24.04 10.46 13.88
CA GLY A 264 22.94 11.41 14.10
C GLY A 264 21.56 10.90 13.68
N ALA A 265 21.45 9.72 13.06
CA ALA A 265 20.15 9.20 12.64
C ALA A 265 19.32 8.69 13.82
N THR A 266 18.07 9.14 13.86
CA THR A 266 17.10 8.65 14.85
C THR A 266 16.43 7.35 14.40
N GLY A 267 16.49 7.03 13.10
CA GLY A 267 15.72 5.97 12.43
C GLY A 267 14.39 6.46 11.85
N GLY A 268 13.93 7.67 12.20
CA GLY A 268 12.70 8.27 11.71
C GLY A 268 12.93 9.39 10.70
N TYR A 269 11.85 9.98 10.20
CA TYR A 269 11.95 11.24 9.46
C TYR A 269 12.11 12.39 10.47
N ASN A 270 13.14 13.21 10.31
CA ASN A 270 13.37 14.37 11.18
C ASN A 270 13.65 15.66 10.40
N GLY A 271 13.45 15.66 9.07
CA GLY A 271 13.71 16.81 8.19
C GLY A 271 15.18 17.25 8.14
N LYS A 272 16.07 16.59 8.87
CA LYS A 272 17.50 16.92 8.95
C LYS A 272 18.30 15.90 8.17
N TYR A 273 19.31 16.39 7.45
CA TYR A 273 20.23 15.55 6.72
C TYR A 273 21.30 15.01 7.67
N ASN A 274 21.11 13.79 8.17
CA ASN A 274 22.04 13.14 9.09
C ASN A 274 22.90 12.15 8.30
N GLY A 275 23.72 12.65 7.39
CA GLY A 275 24.51 11.81 6.51
C GLY A 275 25.72 11.16 7.16
N VAL A 276 26.44 10.39 6.36
CA VAL A 276 27.82 9.96 6.64
C VAL A 276 28.76 10.70 5.68
N PRO A 277 30.04 10.91 6.04
CA PRO A 277 31.00 11.51 5.12
C PRO A 277 31.03 10.75 3.78
N CYS A 278 30.81 11.47 2.68
CA CYS A 278 30.73 10.89 1.34
C CYS A 278 31.31 11.87 0.31
N PRO A 279 32.65 11.91 0.15
CA PRO A 279 33.31 12.87 -0.74
C PRO A 279 32.83 12.78 -2.20
N ALA A 280 32.49 11.56 -2.65
CA ALA A 280 31.94 11.32 -3.98
C ALA A 280 30.56 11.98 -4.23
N SER A 281 29.91 12.52 -3.19
CA SER A 281 28.63 13.23 -3.29
C SER A 281 28.77 14.77 -3.29
N GLU A 282 30.00 15.30 -3.25
CA GLU A 282 30.28 16.74 -3.22
C GLU A 282 30.30 17.41 -4.60
N LYS A 283 30.46 16.62 -5.67
CA LYS A 283 30.56 17.11 -7.05
C LYS A 283 29.74 16.21 -7.99
N GLY A 284 29.20 16.81 -9.05
CA GLY A 284 28.49 16.12 -10.13
C GLY A 284 27.03 16.56 -10.26
N THR A 285 26.33 15.93 -11.20
CA THR A 285 24.88 16.13 -11.40
C THR A 285 24.09 15.55 -10.23
N GLU A 286 22.84 15.97 -10.03
CA GLU A 286 22.00 15.42 -8.95
C GLU A 286 21.90 13.89 -8.99
N ALA A 287 21.84 13.30 -10.19
CA ALA A 287 21.80 11.85 -10.37
C ALA A 287 23.10 11.16 -9.95
N GLN A 288 24.26 11.77 -10.23
CA GLN A 288 25.57 11.28 -9.79
C GLN A 288 25.69 11.38 -8.28
N VAL A 289 25.31 12.52 -7.71
CA VAL A 289 25.30 12.78 -6.26
C VAL A 289 24.39 11.79 -5.54
N ASP A 290 23.18 11.54 -6.04
CA ASP A 290 22.26 10.58 -5.43
C ASP A 290 22.82 9.15 -5.47
N SER A 291 23.38 8.74 -6.62
CA SER A 291 24.02 7.43 -6.79
C SER A 291 25.23 7.24 -5.85
N ALA A 292 26.04 8.29 -5.66
CA ALA A 292 27.16 8.28 -4.74
C ALA A 292 26.69 8.11 -3.29
N LYS A 293 25.62 8.82 -2.89
CA LYS A 293 25.00 8.67 -1.57
C LYS A 293 24.47 7.24 -1.37
N VAL A 294 23.77 6.65 -2.34
CA VAL A 294 23.32 5.25 -2.22
C VAL A 294 24.50 4.31 -1.94
N LYS A 295 25.60 4.44 -2.68
CA LYS A 295 26.81 3.63 -2.46
C LYS A 295 27.40 3.84 -1.07
N CYS A 296 27.57 5.09 -0.63
CA CYS A 296 28.08 5.42 0.70
C CYS A 296 27.19 4.85 1.82
N ALA A 297 25.86 4.90 1.65
CA ALA A 297 24.91 4.35 2.61
C ALA A 297 25.05 2.83 2.73
N LEU A 298 25.13 2.11 1.60
CA LEU A 298 25.33 0.66 1.58
C LEU A 298 26.65 0.26 2.24
N VAL A 299 27.74 0.96 1.93
CA VAL A 299 29.05 0.72 2.57
C VAL A 299 28.97 0.95 4.07
N TRP A 300 28.30 2.00 4.52
CA TRP A 300 28.15 2.28 5.95
C TRP A 300 27.38 1.16 6.66
N TYR A 301 26.29 0.66 6.07
CA TYR A 301 25.50 -0.43 6.66
C TYR A 301 26.33 -1.69 6.88
N VAL A 302 27.18 -2.05 5.90
CA VAL A 302 28.06 -3.22 5.96
C VAL A 302 29.17 -3.03 6.99
N LYS A 303 29.76 -1.83 7.06
CA LYS A 303 30.85 -1.54 8.01
C LYS A 303 30.37 -1.37 9.46
N ASN A 304 29.09 -1.11 9.69
CA ASN A 304 28.54 -0.83 11.02
C ASN A 304 27.35 -1.74 11.39
N PRO A 305 27.50 -3.08 11.37
CA PRO A 305 26.37 -4.01 11.51
C PRO A 305 25.58 -3.81 12.82
N GLY A 306 26.25 -3.54 13.95
CA GLY A 306 25.57 -3.28 15.23
C GLY A 306 24.69 -2.02 15.20
N LYS A 307 25.22 -0.90 14.69
CA LYS A 307 24.45 0.35 14.55
C LYS A 307 23.32 0.18 13.53
N THR A 308 23.56 -0.55 12.44
CA THR A 308 22.55 -0.89 11.44
C THR A 308 21.38 -1.64 12.06
N LEU A 309 21.62 -2.65 12.91
CA LEU A 309 20.56 -3.40 13.59
C LEU A 309 19.75 -2.52 14.54
N VAL A 310 20.41 -1.66 15.32
CA VAL A 310 19.71 -0.71 16.21
C VAL A 310 18.84 0.26 15.41
N LEU A 311 19.36 0.83 14.32
CA LEU A 311 18.60 1.71 13.44
C LEU A 311 17.45 0.97 12.76
N ALA A 312 17.65 -0.27 12.31
CA ALA A 312 16.60 -1.09 11.72
C ALA A 312 15.46 -1.37 12.72
N ALA A 313 15.77 -1.59 14.00
CA ALA A 313 14.77 -1.76 15.05
C ALA A 313 13.97 -0.47 15.29
N LYS A 314 14.64 0.69 15.35
CA LYS A 314 13.97 2.00 15.47
C LYS A 314 13.09 2.29 14.25
N LYS A 315 13.61 2.07 13.03
CA LYS A 315 12.87 2.20 11.77
C LYS A 315 11.63 1.32 11.72
N THR A 316 11.74 0.10 12.23
CA THR A 316 10.61 -0.82 12.38
C THR A 316 9.53 -0.25 13.28
N ALA A 317 9.90 0.23 14.47
CA ALA A 317 8.94 0.82 15.40
C ALA A 317 8.21 2.02 14.77
N PHE A 318 8.95 2.88 14.06
CA PHE A 318 8.38 4.04 13.38
C PHE A 318 7.51 3.68 12.18
N PHE A 319 7.93 2.74 11.33
CA PHE A 319 7.14 2.31 10.17
C PHE A 319 5.77 1.76 10.58
N TRP A 320 5.73 1.05 11.70
CA TRP A 320 4.52 0.47 12.27
C TRP A 320 3.81 1.42 13.26
N SER A 321 4.38 2.59 13.56
CA SER A 321 3.80 3.52 14.54
C SER A 321 2.37 3.97 14.18
N PRO A 322 1.58 4.43 15.18
CA PRO A 322 0.33 5.12 14.91
C PRO A 322 0.56 6.42 14.12
N TRP A 323 -0.51 7.00 13.58
CA TRP A 323 -0.45 8.26 12.83
C TRP A 323 -0.26 9.48 13.72
N PHE A 324 -0.53 9.34 15.02
CA PHE A 324 -0.42 10.36 16.06
C PHE A 324 -0.05 9.70 17.40
N GLY A 325 0.58 10.46 18.29
CA GLY A 325 0.96 10.00 19.63
C GLY A 325 2.47 9.86 19.83
N PRO A 326 2.91 9.40 21.01
CA PRO A 326 4.29 9.49 21.47
C PRO A 326 5.30 8.61 20.73
N VAL A 327 4.84 7.57 20.02
CA VAL A 327 5.69 6.69 19.18
C VAL A 327 5.56 7.02 17.69
N ALA A 328 4.64 7.92 17.31
CA ALA A 328 4.40 8.30 15.94
C ALA A 328 5.63 9.01 15.34
N ASN A 329 6.09 8.56 14.18
CA ASN A 329 7.17 9.21 13.47
C ASN A 329 7.02 9.04 11.95
N GLY A 330 7.12 10.16 11.24
CA GLY A 330 7.03 10.21 9.80
C GLY A 330 6.36 11.48 9.30
N THR A 331 6.03 11.50 8.03
CA THR A 331 5.53 12.70 7.33
C THR A 331 4.00 12.81 7.30
N MET A 332 3.29 12.18 8.25
CA MET A 332 1.82 12.18 8.30
C MET A 332 1.20 13.34 9.08
N ALA A 333 1.95 14.40 9.42
CA ALA A 333 1.43 15.54 10.16
C ALA A 333 0.25 16.26 9.46
N ARG A 334 0.18 16.15 8.13
CA ARG A 334 -0.91 16.69 7.28
C ARG A 334 -1.97 15.66 6.89
N ASN A 335 -1.94 14.48 7.48
CA ASN A 335 -2.98 13.48 7.30
C ASN A 335 -4.33 14.10 7.72
N PRO A 336 -5.35 14.12 6.84
CA PRO A 336 -6.63 14.72 7.17
C PRO A 336 -7.35 14.06 8.34
N TRP A 337 -7.07 12.78 8.61
CA TRP A 337 -7.58 12.11 9.80
C TRP A 337 -7.26 12.89 11.07
N LEU A 338 -6.10 13.55 11.15
CA LEU A 338 -5.69 14.34 12.31
C LEU A 338 -6.53 15.60 12.54
N LYS A 339 -7.43 15.96 11.62
CA LYS A 339 -8.39 17.07 11.82
C LYS A 339 -9.62 16.63 12.61
N ILE A 340 -9.96 15.36 12.57
CA ILE A 340 -11.13 14.77 13.22
C ILE A 340 -10.77 13.67 14.23
N ASP A 341 -9.48 13.48 14.47
CA ASP A 341 -8.97 12.49 15.41
C ASP A 341 -9.42 12.87 16.84
N PRO A 342 -10.16 12.01 17.55
CA PRO A 342 -10.72 12.34 18.85
C PRO A 342 -9.64 12.51 19.93
N VAL A 343 -8.50 11.82 19.80
CA VAL A 343 -7.39 11.93 20.76
C VAL A 343 -6.71 13.28 20.58
N LYS A 344 -6.38 13.66 19.35
CA LYS A 344 -5.75 14.95 19.06
C LYS A 344 -6.65 16.14 19.37
N THR A 345 -7.94 16.07 19.02
CA THR A 345 -8.91 17.15 19.29
C THR A 345 -9.30 17.25 20.77
N GLY A 346 -9.13 16.17 21.54
CA GLY A 346 -9.33 16.13 22.98
C GLY A 346 -8.20 16.76 23.82
N ILE A 347 -7.02 17.00 23.25
CA ILE A 347 -5.91 17.65 23.96
C ILE A 347 -6.17 19.16 24.01
N LYS A 348 -6.68 19.63 25.15
CA LYS A 348 -6.97 21.06 25.41
C LYS A 348 -6.24 21.60 26.63
N THR A 349 -5.74 20.73 27.50
CA THR A 349 -5.03 21.06 28.75
C THR A 349 -3.67 20.36 28.78
N GLN A 350 -2.75 20.85 29.62
CA GLN A 350 -1.46 20.21 29.83
C GLN A 350 -1.61 18.80 30.42
N GLU A 351 -2.58 18.60 31.31
CA GLU A 351 -2.89 17.28 31.88
C GLU A 351 -3.28 16.25 30.78
N ASN A 352 -4.14 16.66 29.83
CA ASN A 352 -4.50 15.79 28.69
C ASN A 352 -3.28 15.50 27.81
N TYR A 353 -2.42 16.48 27.62
CA TYR A 353 -1.17 16.31 26.87
C TYR A 353 -0.26 15.29 27.57
N ASP A 354 -0.03 15.45 28.87
CA ASP A 354 0.82 14.56 29.66
C ASP A 354 0.24 13.15 29.77
N PHE A 355 -1.08 13.00 29.75
CA PHE A 355 -1.72 11.69 29.65
C PHE A 355 -1.46 11.00 28.30
N VAL A 356 -1.58 11.73 27.19
CA VAL A 356 -1.40 11.20 25.82
C VAL A 356 0.07 10.98 25.48
N PHE A 357 0.98 11.84 25.94
CA PHE A 357 2.42 11.74 25.62
C PHE A 357 3.26 11.12 26.74
N GLY A 358 2.68 10.94 27.93
CA GLY A 358 3.29 10.26 29.07
C GLY A 358 3.21 8.73 28.99
N GLY A 359 3.29 8.07 30.15
CA GLY A 359 3.41 6.61 30.25
C GLY A 359 2.23 5.85 29.63
N PHE A 360 0.99 6.32 29.87
CA PHE A 360 -0.21 5.66 29.36
C PHE A 360 -0.29 5.69 27.83
N GLY A 361 -0.15 6.86 27.20
CA GLY A 361 -0.20 6.93 25.74
C GLY A 361 0.97 6.23 25.05
N LYS A 362 2.15 6.14 25.70
CA LYS A 362 3.26 5.28 25.23
C LYS A 362 2.87 3.80 25.25
N MET A 363 2.25 3.33 26.34
CA MET A 363 1.74 1.95 26.43
C MET A 363 0.72 1.66 25.32
N VAL A 364 -0.28 2.53 25.12
CA VAL A 364 -1.29 2.38 24.06
C VAL A 364 -0.66 2.36 22.68
N SER A 365 0.32 3.24 22.42
CA SER A 365 1.03 3.28 21.14
C SER A 365 1.81 1.99 20.87
N TRP A 366 2.45 1.40 21.89
CA TRP A 366 3.12 0.10 21.74
C TRP A 366 2.14 -1.05 21.57
N LEU A 367 0.99 -1.04 22.27
CA LEU A 367 -0.09 -2.00 22.06
C LEU A 367 -0.63 -1.93 20.62
N TRP A 368 -0.73 -0.74 20.04
CA TRP A 368 -1.06 -0.57 18.62
C TRP A 368 -0.02 -1.25 17.72
N VAL A 369 1.27 -0.94 17.93
CA VAL A 369 2.38 -1.47 17.14
C VAL A 369 2.43 -3.00 17.19
N ILE A 370 2.36 -3.57 18.39
CA ILE A 370 2.43 -5.02 18.61
C ILE A 370 1.14 -5.68 18.13
N GLY A 371 -0.03 -5.12 18.48
CA GLY A 371 -1.34 -5.69 18.15
C GLY A 371 -1.56 -5.85 16.65
N GLN A 372 -1.27 -4.81 15.86
CA GLN A 372 -1.42 -4.92 14.40
C GLN A 372 -0.44 -5.94 13.80
N LEU A 373 0.77 -6.08 14.35
CA LEU A 373 1.76 -7.06 13.87
C LEU A 373 1.31 -8.48 14.20
N VAL A 374 0.83 -8.71 15.41
CA VAL A 374 0.24 -10.00 15.82
C VAL A 374 -0.92 -10.36 14.92
N LEU A 375 -1.83 -9.43 14.63
CA LEU A 375 -2.95 -9.66 13.73
C LEU A 375 -2.47 -9.93 12.29
N LEU A 376 -1.55 -9.13 11.76
CA LEU A 376 -0.98 -9.30 10.41
C LEU A 376 -0.38 -10.70 10.24
N PHE A 377 0.52 -11.10 11.14
CA PHE A 377 1.19 -12.40 11.07
C PHE A 377 0.24 -13.56 11.34
N SER A 378 -0.71 -13.40 12.26
CA SER A 378 -1.76 -14.40 12.49
C SER A 378 -2.58 -14.64 11.23
N GLY A 379 -2.92 -13.58 10.49
CA GLY A 379 -3.63 -13.66 9.22
C GLY A 379 -2.83 -14.35 8.13
N LEU A 380 -1.55 -13.98 7.99
CA LEU A 380 -0.63 -14.64 7.07
C LEU A 380 -0.52 -16.14 7.35
N ILE A 381 -0.29 -16.52 8.61
CA ILE A 381 -0.15 -17.93 9.01
C ILE A 381 -1.47 -18.67 8.80
N TRP A 382 -2.61 -18.08 9.15
CA TRP A 382 -3.92 -18.71 9.02
C TRP A 382 -4.26 -19.00 7.56
N LEU A 383 -4.14 -18.00 6.68
CA LEU A 383 -4.36 -18.18 5.24
C LEU A 383 -3.36 -19.15 4.61
N TRP A 384 -2.09 -19.12 5.03
CA TRP A 384 -1.07 -20.04 4.57
C TRP A 384 -1.42 -21.50 4.88
N LYS A 385 -1.91 -21.77 6.11
CA LYS A 385 -2.30 -23.10 6.56
C LYS A 385 -3.53 -23.66 5.81
N MET A 386 -4.39 -22.80 5.25
CA MET A 386 -5.53 -23.27 4.44
C MET A 386 -5.11 -23.93 3.12
N GLY A 387 -3.91 -23.64 2.60
CA GLY A 387 -3.43 -24.16 1.32
C GLY A 387 -4.13 -23.54 0.10
N GLY A 388 -3.89 -24.10 -1.09
CA GLY A 388 -4.55 -23.69 -2.33
C GLY A 388 -4.46 -22.19 -2.65
N ASN A 389 -5.58 -21.61 -3.07
CA ASN A 389 -5.69 -20.20 -3.46
C ASN A 389 -5.50 -19.24 -2.27
N GLU A 390 -5.85 -19.65 -1.06
CA GLU A 390 -5.69 -18.85 0.16
C GLU A 390 -4.22 -18.71 0.55
N LYS A 391 -3.42 -19.78 0.36
CA LYS A 391 -1.96 -19.70 0.51
C LYS A 391 -1.34 -18.78 -0.55
N LEU A 392 -1.83 -18.81 -1.79
CA LEU A 392 -1.40 -17.86 -2.82
C LEU A 392 -1.76 -16.42 -2.42
N LEU A 393 -2.98 -16.18 -1.98
CA LEU A 393 -3.46 -14.88 -1.53
C LEU A 393 -2.64 -14.34 -0.34
N ALA A 394 -2.29 -15.20 0.62
CA ALA A 394 -1.40 -14.85 1.73
C ALA A 394 -0.04 -14.35 1.23
N LYS A 395 0.54 -15.03 0.24
CA LYS A 395 1.82 -14.63 -0.37
C LYS A 395 1.69 -13.33 -1.15
N LEU A 396 0.67 -13.20 -1.98
CA LEU A 396 0.43 -12.00 -2.81
C LEU A 396 0.13 -10.76 -1.96
N ALA A 397 -0.62 -10.90 -0.86
CA ALA A 397 -0.90 -9.80 0.06
C ALA A 397 0.29 -9.52 0.99
N GLY A 398 0.98 -10.55 1.47
CA GLY A 398 2.09 -10.44 2.41
C GLY A 398 3.36 -9.88 1.79
N ALA A 399 3.70 -10.25 0.56
CA ALA A 399 4.96 -9.87 -0.06
C ALA A 399 5.13 -8.34 -0.20
N PRO A 400 4.16 -7.57 -0.74
CA PRO A 400 4.28 -6.11 -0.78
C PRO A 400 4.38 -5.48 0.61
N VAL A 401 3.66 -6.01 1.61
CA VAL A 401 3.68 -5.49 2.98
C VAL A 401 5.05 -5.66 3.62
N LEU A 402 5.61 -6.87 3.53
CA LEU A 402 6.91 -7.20 4.09
C LEU A 402 8.05 -6.52 3.33
N LEU A 403 7.98 -6.44 2.00
CA LEU A 403 8.96 -5.72 1.20
C LEU A 403 8.94 -4.22 1.48
N GLY A 404 7.76 -3.61 1.60
CA GLY A 404 7.62 -2.20 1.96
C GLY A 404 8.27 -1.89 3.31
N TRP A 405 8.10 -2.79 4.29
CA TRP A 405 8.77 -2.70 5.58
C TRP A 405 10.29 -2.88 5.47
N LEU A 406 10.79 -3.86 4.70
CA LEU A 406 12.22 -4.06 4.45
C LEU A 406 12.88 -2.84 3.78
N ILE A 407 12.22 -2.25 2.79
CA ILE A 407 12.70 -1.02 2.12
C ILE A 407 12.80 0.12 3.13
N SER A 408 11.82 0.26 4.03
CA SER A 408 11.84 1.28 5.09
C SER A 408 13.01 1.09 6.05
N MET A 409 13.36 -0.15 6.41
CA MET A 409 14.55 -0.43 7.22
C MET A 409 15.86 -0.04 6.51
N GLY A 410 15.93 -0.24 5.19
CA GLY A 410 17.09 0.17 4.38
C GLY A 410 17.15 1.68 4.09
N THR A 411 16.07 2.43 4.33
CA THR A 411 15.95 3.86 4.06
C THR A 411 15.62 4.62 5.35
N ILE A 412 14.35 4.97 5.58
CA ILE A 412 13.85 5.62 6.78
C ILE A 412 12.55 4.95 7.26
N GLY A 413 12.32 4.97 8.57
CA GLY A 413 11.16 4.40 9.25
C GLY A 413 9.86 5.21 9.11
N ASP A 414 9.63 5.92 8.01
CA ASP A 414 8.45 6.79 7.89
C ASP A 414 7.16 5.96 7.78
N HIS A 415 6.24 6.12 8.74
CA HIS A 415 4.94 5.42 8.74
C HIS A 415 4.08 5.70 7.49
N ARG A 416 4.27 6.82 6.79
CA ARG A 416 3.57 7.15 5.54
C ARG A 416 3.85 6.12 4.46
N PHE A 417 5.05 5.54 4.46
CA PHE A 417 5.45 4.53 3.48
C PHE A 417 4.66 3.23 3.62
N ARG A 418 3.86 3.06 4.69
CA ARG A 418 2.91 1.96 4.87
C ARG A 418 1.64 2.12 4.04
N LEU A 419 1.24 3.35 3.68
CA LEU A 419 -0.06 3.61 3.06
C LEU A 419 -0.30 2.85 1.73
N PRO A 420 0.66 2.78 0.79
CA PRO A 420 0.45 2.07 -0.48
C PRO A 420 0.11 0.58 -0.32
N GLN A 421 0.49 -0.05 0.80
CA GLN A 421 0.25 -1.47 1.10
C GLN A 421 -0.78 -1.66 2.22
N MET A 422 -1.36 -0.57 2.74
CA MET A 422 -2.23 -0.62 3.91
C MET A 422 -3.51 -1.41 3.66
N GLY A 423 -4.09 -1.35 2.46
CA GLY A 423 -5.26 -2.15 2.11
C GLY A 423 -5.03 -3.66 2.27
N LEU A 424 -3.85 -4.14 1.85
CA LEU A 424 -3.44 -5.54 2.02
C LEU A 424 -3.15 -5.87 3.49
N SER A 425 -2.50 -4.96 4.20
CA SER A 425 -2.24 -5.11 5.65
C SER A 425 -3.55 -5.23 6.44
N LEU A 426 -4.54 -4.38 6.17
CA LEU A 426 -5.85 -4.42 6.82
C LEU A 426 -6.58 -5.73 6.51
N PHE A 427 -6.56 -6.18 5.25
CA PHE A 427 -7.11 -7.49 4.89
C PHE A 427 -6.46 -8.63 5.70
N LEU A 428 -5.13 -8.65 5.82
CA LEU A 428 -4.41 -9.64 6.60
C LEU A 428 -4.76 -9.55 8.09
N GLN A 429 -4.91 -8.35 8.65
CA GLN A 429 -5.32 -8.16 10.03
C GLN A 429 -6.75 -8.68 10.28
N VAL A 430 -7.69 -8.45 9.36
CA VAL A 430 -9.05 -9.01 9.41
C VAL A 430 -9.02 -10.55 9.38
N ALA A 431 -8.20 -11.13 8.50
CA ALA A 431 -8.00 -12.58 8.45
C ALA A 431 -7.37 -13.11 9.75
N GLY A 432 -6.43 -12.36 10.35
CA GLY A 432 -5.79 -12.72 11.60
C GLY A 432 -6.74 -12.69 12.79
N PHE A 433 -7.56 -11.66 12.90
CA PHE A 433 -8.59 -11.57 13.92
C PHE A 433 -9.55 -12.77 13.85
N TYR A 434 -10.02 -13.10 12.65
CA TYR A 434 -10.89 -14.26 12.46
C TYR A 434 -10.18 -15.60 12.77
N GLY A 435 -8.93 -15.74 12.31
CA GLY A 435 -8.12 -16.92 12.57
C GLY A 435 -7.85 -17.16 14.05
N LEU A 436 -7.57 -16.11 14.82
CA LEU A 436 -7.37 -16.17 16.27
C LEU A 436 -8.68 -16.52 16.99
N ARG A 437 -9.80 -15.86 16.64
CA ARG A 437 -11.11 -16.16 17.23
C ARG A 437 -11.50 -17.62 17.06
N LYS A 438 -11.29 -18.19 15.87
CA LYS A 438 -11.58 -19.61 15.60
C LYS A 438 -10.71 -20.55 16.42
N ARG A 439 -9.45 -20.22 16.69
CA ARG A 439 -8.58 -21.02 17.56
C ARG A 439 -9.05 -20.97 19.01
N LEU A 440 -9.38 -19.78 19.51
CA LEU A 440 -9.86 -19.60 20.88
C LEU A 440 -11.21 -20.30 21.12
N SER A 441 -12.13 -20.26 20.15
CA SER A 441 -13.40 -20.98 20.27
C SER A 441 -13.22 -22.50 20.31
N VAL A 442 -12.25 -23.06 19.57
CA VAL A 442 -11.95 -24.49 19.60
C VAL A 442 -11.24 -24.89 20.90
N ALA A 443 -10.30 -24.05 21.37
CA ALA A 443 -9.60 -24.25 22.64
C ALA A 443 -10.52 -24.13 23.86
N GLY A 444 -11.64 -23.40 23.76
CA GLY A 444 -12.67 -23.33 24.81
C GLY A 444 -13.65 -24.51 24.84
N ILE A 445 -13.74 -25.30 23.75
CA ILE A 445 -14.62 -26.49 23.66
C ILE A 445 -13.86 -27.78 24.05
N ALA A 446 -12.55 -27.82 23.82
CA ALA A 446 -11.70 -28.95 24.22
C ALA A 446 -11.73 -29.29 25.73
N PRO A 447 -11.76 -28.33 26.70
CA PRO A 447 -11.76 -28.65 28.13
C PRO A 447 -13.09 -29.26 28.59
N THR A 448 -14.19 -29.01 27.87
CA THR A 448 -15.52 -29.54 28.22
C THR A 448 -15.76 -30.98 27.77
N LEU A 449 -15.00 -31.48 26.78
CA LEU A 449 -15.12 -32.86 26.32
C LEU A 449 -14.32 -33.84 27.19
N GLU A 450 -13.17 -33.43 27.75
CA GLU A 450 -12.40 -34.25 28.69
C GLU A 450 -13.04 -34.34 30.09
N ALA A 451 -13.86 -33.36 30.49
CA ALA A 451 -14.63 -33.44 31.73
C ALA A 451 -15.85 -34.37 31.64
N SER A 452 -16.38 -34.59 30.42
CA SER A 452 -17.55 -35.45 30.17
C SER A 452 -17.18 -36.93 30.03
N THR A 453 -15.98 -37.25 29.54
CA THR A 453 -15.49 -38.63 29.40
C THR A 453 -14.88 -39.22 30.67
N LYS A 454 -14.64 -38.42 31.72
CA LYS A 454 -14.27 -38.91 33.06
C LYS A 454 -15.45 -39.14 34.01
N ALA A 455 -16.68 -38.91 33.54
CA ALA A 455 -17.91 -39.07 34.32
C ALA A 455 -18.83 -40.18 33.79
N ARG A 456 -18.29 -41.18 33.07
CA ARG A 456 -19.01 -42.39 32.66
C ARG A 456 -18.26 -43.65 33.03
#